data_AF-A0A662NYU0-F1
#
_entry.id   AF-A0A662NYU0-F1
#
_cell.length_a   1.000
_cell.length_b   1.000
_cell.length_c   1.000
_cell.angle_alpha   90.00
_cell.angle_beta   90.00
_cell.angle_gamma   90.00
#
_symmetry.space_group_name_H-M   'P 1'
#
loop_
_entity.id
_entity.type
_entity.pdbx_description
1 polymer ?
#
loop_
_entity_poly.entity_id
_entity_poly.type
_entity_poly.pdbx_seq_one_letter_code
_entity_poly.pdbx_strand_id
1 'polypeptide(L)'
;EVFDSEAGRFIPKDIYSGGTIDQFLLAMRISFILSLLPQTKGRYPRFLFLDEPLSSSDSERRRNILRLMSKVLTRYFDQIFLITHVEVEGEGDWTEISVENGRVRGPSQQMSLV
;
A
#
# COMPACT_ATOMS: atom_id res chain seq x y z
N GLU A 1 21.93 -5.09 -6.15
CA GLU A 1 22.17 -5.53 -4.76
C GLU A 1 21.33 -4.65 -3.83
N VAL A 2 20.95 -5.14 -2.65
CA VAL A 2 20.21 -4.37 -1.63
C VAL A 2 20.98 -4.46 -0.31
N PHE A 3 21.02 -3.38 0.46
CA PHE A 3 21.69 -3.36 1.76
C PHE A 3 20.79 -3.96 2.84
N ASP A 4 21.27 -5.00 3.50
CA ASP A 4 20.64 -5.60 4.67
C ASP A 4 21.23 -4.96 5.94
N SER A 5 20.38 -4.27 6.71
CA SER A 5 20.80 -3.56 7.91
C SER A 5 21.15 -4.46 9.09
N GLU A 6 20.64 -5.70 9.14
CA GLU A 6 21.01 -6.67 10.16
C GLU A 6 22.33 -7.37 9.80
N ALA A 7 22.53 -7.69 8.52
CA ALA A 7 23.75 -8.35 8.06
C ALA A 7 24.90 -7.38 7.77
N GLY A 8 24.64 -6.07 7.71
CA GLY A 8 25.63 -5.02 7.46
C GLY A 8 26.31 -5.09 6.09
N ARG A 9 25.70 -5.76 5.11
CA ARG A 9 26.29 -6.00 3.78
C ARG A 9 25.27 -5.91 2.65
N PHE A 10 25.78 -5.70 1.44
CA PHE A 10 24.99 -5.78 0.21
C PHE A 10 24.79 -7.25 -0.19
N ILE A 11 23.55 -7.65 -0.42
CA ILE A 11 23.16 -9.02 -0.76
C ILE A 11 22.69 -9.07 -2.24
N PRO A 12 23.11 -10.10 -3.01
CA PRO A 12 22.63 -10.33 -4.38
C PRO A 12 21.11 -10.37 -4.46
N LYS A 13 20.53 -9.75 -5.51
CA LYS A 13 19.08 -9.61 -5.70
C LYS A 13 18.34 -10.96 -5.80
N ASP A 14 19.03 -12.02 -6.24
CA ASP A 14 18.46 -13.36 -6.48
C ASP A 14 18.16 -14.16 -5.19
N ILE A 15 18.46 -13.58 -4.01
CA ILE A 15 18.16 -14.18 -2.69
C ILE A 15 16.76 -13.79 -2.20
N TYR A 16 16.15 -12.75 -2.79
CA TYR A 16 14.86 -12.25 -2.34
C TYR A 16 13.70 -12.96 -3.03
N SER A 17 12.68 -13.33 -2.24
CA SER A 17 11.44 -13.87 -2.78
C SER A 17 10.74 -12.85 -3.68
N GLY A 18 9.91 -13.33 -4.62
CA GLY A 18 9.12 -12.47 -5.50
C GLY A 18 8.33 -11.41 -4.71
N GLY A 19 7.70 -11.79 -3.60
CA GLY A 19 6.99 -10.84 -2.73
C GLY A 19 7.89 -9.81 -2.05
N THR A 20 9.14 -10.15 -1.75
CA THR A 20 10.10 -9.16 -1.22
C THR A 20 10.52 -8.16 -2.30
N ILE A 21 10.72 -8.62 -3.53
CA ILE A 21 10.99 -7.74 -4.68
C ILE A 21 9.81 -6.79 -4.90
N ASP A 22 8.58 -7.29 -4.88
CA ASP A 22 7.38 -6.48 -5.06
C ASP A 22 7.24 -5.39 -3.99
N GLN A 23 7.57 -5.69 -2.74
CA GLN A 23 7.59 -4.71 -1.67
C GLN A 23 8.62 -3.60 -1.90
N PHE A 24 9.82 -3.94 -2.34
CA PHE A 24 10.82 -2.94 -2.69
C PHE A 24 10.34 -2.07 -3.85
N LEU A 25 9.70 -2.66 -4.85
CA LEU A 25 9.15 -1.91 -5.99
C LEU A 25 8.00 -0.99 -5.55
N LEU A 26 7.11 -1.45 -4.68
CA LEU A 26 6.04 -0.64 -4.10
C LEU A 26 6.61 0.54 -3.31
N ALA A 27 7.54 0.28 -2.39
CA ALA A 27 8.18 1.31 -1.58
C ALA A 27 8.89 2.35 -2.46
N MET A 28 9.65 1.89 -3.46
CA MET A 28 10.34 2.77 -4.40
C MET A 28 9.38 3.66 -5.19
N ARG A 29 8.29 3.09 -5.71
CA ARG A 29 7.25 3.86 -6.43
C ARG A 29 6.64 4.93 -5.53
N ILE A 30 6.29 4.58 -4.30
CA ILE A 30 5.75 5.53 -3.32
C ILE A 30 6.77 6.64 -3.04
N SER A 31 8.03 6.29 -2.76
CA SER A 31 9.09 7.28 -2.51
C SER A 31 9.29 8.24 -3.68
N PHE A 32 9.30 7.73 -4.92
CA PHE A 32 9.39 8.59 -6.11
C PHE A 32 8.18 9.52 -6.22
N ILE A 33 6.96 9.00 -6.06
CA ILE A 33 5.75 9.82 -6.12
C ILE A 33 5.82 10.94 -5.07
N LEU A 34 6.16 10.59 -3.82
CA LEU A 34 6.30 11.55 -2.72
C LEU A 34 7.37 12.61 -2.99
N SER A 35 8.49 12.22 -3.63
CA SER A 35 9.57 13.16 -3.99
C SER A 35 9.18 14.17 -5.07
N LEU A 36 8.23 13.80 -5.93
CA LEU A 36 7.72 14.65 -7.01
C LEU A 36 6.57 15.56 -6.55
N LEU A 37 6.07 15.40 -5.33
CA LEU A 37 5.00 16.24 -4.82
C LEU A 37 5.48 17.68 -4.64
N PRO A 38 4.73 18.68 -5.13
CA PRO A 38 5.10 20.07 -4.94
C PRO A 38 5.20 20.38 -3.44
N GLN A 39 6.41 20.69 -2.99
CA GLN A 39 6.67 21.08 -1.59
C GLN A 39 6.11 22.48 -1.27
N THR A 40 5.76 23.26 -2.31
CA THR A 40 5.29 24.63 -2.18
C THR A 40 3.94 24.83 -2.88
N LYS A 41 2.95 25.25 -2.07
CA LYS A 41 1.61 25.75 -2.43
C LYS A 41 0.62 24.73 -3.03
N GLY A 42 0.06 23.91 -2.14
CA GLY A 42 -1.39 23.70 -2.05
C GLY A 42 -2.06 22.82 -3.09
N ARG A 43 -1.29 22.10 -3.92
CA ARG A 43 -1.84 21.17 -4.90
C ARG A 43 -1.25 19.78 -4.70
N TYR A 44 -1.66 19.14 -3.60
CA TYR A 44 -1.43 17.72 -3.41
C TYR A 44 -2.29 16.92 -4.40
N PRO A 45 -1.81 15.79 -4.91
CA PRO A 45 -2.64 14.87 -5.67
C PRO A 45 -3.78 14.38 -4.79
N ARG A 46 -5.01 14.52 -5.30
CA ARG A 46 -6.21 14.13 -4.55
C ARG A 46 -6.35 12.61 -4.41
N PHE A 47 -5.77 11.85 -5.32
CA PHE A 47 -6.03 10.42 -5.46
C PHE A 47 -4.75 9.60 -5.65
N LEU A 48 -4.67 8.45 -4.99
CA LEU A 48 -3.71 7.38 -5.27
C LEU A 48 -4.48 6.09 -5.59
N PHE A 49 -4.16 5.45 -6.70
CA PHE A 49 -4.74 4.16 -7.10
C PHE A 49 -3.66 3.09 -7.05
N LEU A 50 -3.98 1.96 -6.41
CA LEU A 50 -3.09 0.82 -6.29
C LEU A 50 -3.83 -0.44 -6.73
N ASP A 51 -3.30 -1.08 -7.77
CA ASP A 51 -3.84 -2.32 -8.32
C ASP A 51 -3.01 -3.50 -7.82
N GLU A 52 -3.64 -4.37 -7.04
CA GLU A 52 -3.09 -5.62 -6.48
C GLU A 52 -1.77 -5.50 -5.69
N PRO A 53 -1.54 -4.46 -4.84
CA PRO A 53 -0.26 -4.28 -4.15
C PRO A 53 -0.04 -5.28 -3.00
N LEU A 54 -1.04 -6.08 -2.66
CA LEU A 54 -1.02 -7.01 -1.52
C LEU A 54 -0.86 -8.48 -1.94
N SER A 55 -1.00 -8.79 -3.22
CA SER A 55 -1.10 -10.14 -3.77
C SER A 55 0.08 -11.05 -3.37
N SER A 56 1.29 -10.51 -3.29
CA SER A 56 2.51 -11.25 -2.96
C SER A 56 2.96 -11.14 -1.50
N SER A 57 2.17 -10.49 -0.65
CA SER A 57 2.47 -10.30 0.78
C SER A 57 1.79 -11.36 1.64
N ASP A 58 2.49 -11.82 2.70
CA ASP A 58 1.88 -12.57 3.82
C ASP A 58 1.00 -11.66 4.70
N SER A 59 0.32 -12.22 5.68
CA SER A 59 -0.63 -11.49 6.53
C SER A 59 0.03 -10.36 7.33
N GLU A 60 1.25 -10.54 7.84
CA GLU A 60 1.98 -9.51 8.56
C GLU A 60 2.36 -8.36 7.65
N ARG A 61 2.93 -8.68 6.49
CA ARG A 61 3.30 -7.73 5.44
C ARG A 61 2.09 -6.94 4.95
N ARG A 62 0.95 -7.59 4.72
CA ARG A 62 -0.32 -6.92 4.33
C ARG A 62 -0.75 -5.91 5.37
N ARG A 63 -0.78 -6.28 6.66
CA ARG A 63 -1.14 -5.36 7.75
C ARG A 63 -0.22 -4.13 7.79
N ASN A 64 1.08 -4.34 7.60
CA ASN A 64 2.06 -3.24 7.57
C ASN A 64 1.83 -2.30 6.38
N ILE A 65 1.54 -2.84 5.19
CA ILE A 65 1.22 -2.04 4.00
C ILE A 65 -0.09 -1.25 4.22
N LEU A 66 -1.13 -1.88 4.75
CA LEU A 66 -2.40 -1.22 5.05
C LEU A 66 -2.23 -0.09 6.08
N ARG A 67 -1.42 -0.32 7.13
CA ARG A 67 -1.08 0.71 8.11
C ARG A 67 -0.32 1.88 7.48
N LEU A 68 0.62 1.61 6.57
CA LEU A 68 1.32 2.66 5.81
C LEU A 68 0.32 3.49 5.01
N MET A 69 -0.60 2.84 4.30
CA MET A 69 -1.63 3.53 3.52
C MET A 69 -2.54 4.40 4.40
N SER A 70 -3.11 3.84 5.47
CA SER A 70 -4.13 4.51 6.29
C SER A 70 -3.56 5.59 7.23
N LYS A 71 -2.32 5.45 7.72
CA LYS A 71 -1.74 6.38 8.72
C LYS A 71 -0.71 7.36 8.16
N VAL A 72 -0.03 6.99 7.06
CA VAL A 72 1.07 7.80 6.51
C VAL A 72 0.68 8.44 5.19
N LEU A 73 0.19 7.65 4.22
CA LEU A 73 -0.09 8.18 2.88
C LEU A 73 -1.30 9.10 2.83
N THR A 74 -2.27 8.94 3.73
CA THR A 74 -3.40 9.85 3.93
C THR A 74 -3.00 11.29 4.28
N ARG A 75 -1.74 11.54 4.66
CA ARG A 75 -1.21 12.91 4.86
C ARG A 75 -0.87 13.61 3.54
N TYR A 76 -0.68 12.84 2.47
CA TYR A 76 -0.22 13.32 1.17
C TYR A 76 -1.28 13.20 0.08
N PHE A 77 -2.25 12.29 0.26
CA PHE A 77 -3.35 12.04 -0.67
C PHE A 77 -4.68 12.14 0.07
N ASP A 78 -5.64 12.88 -0.49
CA ASP A 78 -6.98 13.03 0.10
C ASP A 78 -7.75 11.70 0.10
N GLN A 79 -7.53 10.86 -0.90
CA GLN A 79 -8.17 9.55 -1.02
C GLN A 79 -7.24 8.51 -1.67
N ILE A 80 -7.26 7.30 -1.13
CA ILE A 80 -6.48 6.15 -1.61
C ILE A 80 -7.45 5.04 -1.99
N PHE A 81 -7.32 4.54 -3.21
CA PHE A 81 -8.06 3.40 -3.73
C PHE A 81 -7.13 2.18 -3.79
N LEU A 82 -7.52 1.14 -3.07
CA LEU A 82 -6.85 -0.14 -3.06
C LEU A 82 -7.75 -1.17 -3.76
N ILE A 83 -7.25 -1.76 -4.84
CA ILE A 83 -7.92 -2.86 -5.54
C ILE A 83 -7.16 -4.13 -5.20
N THR A 84 -7.87 -5.12 -4.69
CA THR A 84 -7.28 -6.38 -4.22
C THR A 84 -8.31 -7.49 -4.21
N HIS A 85 -7.89 -8.70 -4.52
CA HIS A 85 -8.68 -9.92 -4.32
C HIS A 85 -8.35 -10.65 -3.01
N VAL A 86 -7.31 -10.21 -2.27
CA VAL A 86 -7.01 -10.77 -0.95
C VAL A 86 -7.85 -10.10 0.13
N GLU A 87 -8.22 -10.89 1.15
CA GLU A 87 -8.91 -10.37 2.34
C GLU A 87 -8.06 -9.30 3.04
N VAL A 88 -8.73 -8.20 3.38
CA VAL A 88 -8.14 -7.04 4.04
C VAL A 88 -8.63 -7.03 5.49
N GLU A 89 -7.79 -7.51 6.40
CA GLU A 89 -8.05 -7.47 7.83
C GLU A 89 -7.21 -6.37 8.50
N GLY A 90 -7.82 -5.63 9.43
CA GLY A 90 -7.08 -4.70 10.27
C GLY A 90 -7.92 -3.52 10.74
N GLU A 91 -7.26 -2.62 11.45
CA GLU A 91 -7.86 -1.39 11.97
C GLU A 91 -7.66 -0.23 10.97
N GLY A 92 -8.76 0.33 10.52
CA GLY A 92 -8.79 1.60 9.81
C GLY A 92 -10.18 1.94 9.29
N ASP A 93 -10.38 3.21 8.99
CA ASP A 93 -11.63 3.70 8.42
C ASP A 93 -11.51 3.67 6.90
N TRP A 94 -12.03 2.61 6.29
CA TRP A 94 -12.16 2.52 4.85
C TRP A 94 -13.55 2.06 4.43
N THR A 95 -13.92 2.47 3.23
CA THR A 95 -15.10 1.96 2.54
C THR A 95 -14.66 0.79 1.67
N GLU A 96 -15.25 -0.36 1.90
CA GLU A 96 -15.08 -1.53 1.06
C GLU A 96 -16.17 -1.56 -0.01
N ILE A 97 -15.77 -1.82 -1.24
CA ILE A 97 -16.66 -1.99 -2.38
C ILE A 97 -16.30 -3.34 -2.99
N SER A 98 -17.19 -4.32 -2.90
CA SER A 98 -16.97 -5.64 -3.49
C SER A 98 -17.54 -5.71 -4.90
N VAL A 99 -16.81 -6.40 -5.78
CA VAL A 99 -17.20 -6.65 -7.17
C VAL A 99 -17.29 -8.15 -7.38
N GLU A 100 -18.47 -8.63 -7.72
CA GLU A 100 -18.74 -10.05 -7.95
C GLU A 100 -19.39 -10.23 -9.32
N ASN A 101 -18.82 -11.08 -10.19
CA ASN A 101 -19.36 -11.35 -11.53
C ASN A 101 -19.63 -10.07 -12.34
N GLY A 102 -18.74 -9.09 -12.25
CA GLY A 102 -18.87 -7.79 -12.92
C GLY A 102 -19.94 -6.85 -12.34
N ARG A 103 -20.51 -7.18 -11.17
CA ARG A 103 -21.50 -6.34 -10.47
C ARG A 103 -20.90 -5.79 -9.19
N VAL A 104 -21.05 -4.48 -9.00
CA VAL A 104 -20.70 -3.80 -7.75
C VAL A 104 -21.77 -4.11 -6.71
N ARG A 105 -21.36 -4.67 -5.57
CA ARG A 105 -22.17 -4.70 -4.36
C ARG A 105 -21.95 -3.38 -3.63
N GLY A 106 -23.02 -2.82 -3.04
CA GLY A 106 -22.97 -1.53 -2.35
C GLY A 106 -21.90 -1.48 -1.25
N PRO A 107 -21.49 -0.28 -0.82
CA PRO A 107 -20.39 -0.12 0.11
C PRO A 107 -20.67 -0.77 1.47
N SER A 108 -19.71 -1.53 1.99
CA SER A 108 -19.60 -1.90 3.40
C SER A 108 -18.62 -0.94 4.08
N GLN A 109 -18.93 -0.51 5.30
CA GLN A 109 -18.03 0.35 6.07
C GLN A 109 -17.40 -0.48 7.19
N GLN A 110 -16.08 -0.63 7.13
CA GLN A 110 -15.31 -1.17 8.24
C GLN A 110 -14.90 0.01 9.12
N MET A 111 -15.39 0.04 10.36
CA MET A 111 -15.04 1.08 11.33
C MET A 111 -14.12 0.48 12.39
N SER A 112 -13.07 1.19 12.78
CA SER A 112 -12.34 0.82 13.99
C SER A 112 -13.21 1.13 15.23
N LEU A 113 -13.43 0.13 16.09
CA LEU A 113 -13.94 0.37 17.44
C LEU A 113 -12.86 1.11 18.22
N VAL A 114 -12.98 2.44 18.29
CA VAL A 114 -12.19 3.27 19.22
C VAL A 114 -12.70 3.05 20.64
#